data_AF-A0A953WLI9-F1
#
_entry.id   AF-A0A953WLI9-F1
#
_cell.length_a   1.000
_cell.length_b   1.000
_cell.length_c   1.000
_cell.angle_alpha   90.00
_cell.angle_beta   90.00
_cell.angle_gamma   90.00
#
_symmetry.space_group_name_H-M   'P 1'
#
loop_
_entity.id
_entity.type
_entity.pdbx_description
1 polymer ?
#
loop_
_entity_poly.entity_id
_entity_poly.type
_entity_poly.pdbx_seq_one_letter_code
_entity_poly.pdbx_strand_id
1 'polypeptide(L)'
;MGFKCGIVGLPNVGKSTLFNALTRTAAAQAANYPFCTIEPNVGDVAVPEPRLPKLAAISKSKEIIPARMQFVDIAGLVKGASKGEGLGNQFLANIREVDAVVYVLRCFIDDDVTHVSGRVDPIADFEIVETELMLA
;
A
#
# COMPACT_ATOMS: atom_id res chain seq x y z
N MET A 1 8.53 15.97 0.53
CA MET A 1 8.60 14.64 1.19
C MET A 1 7.23 14.38 1.79
N GLY A 2 6.48 13.44 1.20
CA GLY A 2 5.18 12.99 1.72
C GLY A 2 5.33 11.67 2.46
N PHE A 3 4.40 11.39 3.36
CA PHE A 3 4.36 10.14 4.12
C PHE A 3 4.11 8.95 3.19
N LYS A 4 4.95 7.93 3.24
CA LYS A 4 4.90 6.73 2.40
C LYS A 4 4.48 5.49 3.18
N CYS A 5 3.46 4.80 2.68
CA CYS A 5 2.94 3.55 3.23
C CYS A 5 3.25 2.39 2.27
N GLY A 6 4.00 1.39 2.73
CA GLY A 6 4.23 0.15 2.00
C GLY A 6 3.14 -0.88 2.26
N ILE A 7 2.48 -1.37 1.22
CA ILE A 7 1.46 -2.44 1.34
C ILE A 7 2.16 -3.79 1.24
N VAL A 8 2.07 -4.60 2.31
CA VAL A 8 2.70 -5.93 2.40
C VAL A 8 1.67 -7.01 2.73
N GLY A 9 2.04 -8.26 2.48
CA GLY A 9 1.18 -9.42 2.68
C GLY A 9 1.52 -10.55 1.71
N LEU A 10 1.01 -11.74 1.99
CA LEU A 10 1.23 -12.92 1.16
C LEU A 10 0.58 -12.79 -0.24
N PRO A 11 0.91 -13.66 -1.20
CA PRO A 11 0.18 -13.73 -2.47
C PRO A 11 -1.33 -13.95 -2.26
N ASN A 12 -2.15 -13.42 -3.18
CA ASN A 12 -3.62 -13.63 -3.22
C ASN A 12 -4.43 -13.11 -2.01
N VAL A 13 -3.85 -12.26 -1.16
CA VAL A 13 -4.57 -11.62 -0.04
C VAL A 13 -5.37 -10.37 -0.45
N GLY A 14 -5.23 -9.92 -1.70
CA GLY A 14 -5.93 -8.72 -2.21
C GLY A 14 -5.11 -7.42 -2.23
N LYS A 15 -3.78 -7.47 -2.07
CA LYS A 15 -2.90 -6.28 -2.09
C LYS A 15 -3.11 -5.39 -3.31
N SER A 16 -2.96 -5.94 -4.52
CA SER A 16 -3.10 -5.16 -5.76
C SER A 16 -4.54 -4.68 -5.97
N THR A 17 -5.54 -5.42 -5.47
CA THR A 17 -6.94 -4.96 -5.47
C THR A 17 -7.12 -3.72 -4.59
N LEU A 18 -6.57 -3.73 -3.37
CA LEU A 18 -6.58 -2.60 -2.45
C LEU A 18 -5.82 -1.41 -3.03
N PHE A 19 -4.61 -1.64 -3.56
CA PHE A 19 -3.80 -0.61 -4.20
C PHE A 19 -4.56 0.03 -5.37
N ASN A 20 -5.13 -0.77 -6.27
CA ASN A 20 -5.92 -0.27 -7.40
C ASN A 20 -7.18 0.49 -6.98
N ALA A 21 -7.78 0.18 -5.83
CA ALA A 21 -8.91 0.93 -5.30
C ALA A 21 -8.47 2.30 -4.75
N LEU A 22 -7.34 2.34 -4.04
CA LEU A 22 -6.72 3.57 -3.54
C LEU A 22 -6.26 4.48 -4.70
N THR A 23 -5.60 3.90 -5.71
CA THR A 23 -5.04 4.66 -6.85
C THR A 23 -6.09 5.09 -7.87
N ARG A 24 -7.22 4.38 -8.02
CA ARG A 24 -8.36 4.88 -8.83
C ARG A 24 -8.92 6.19 -8.28
N THR A 25 -9.02 6.29 -6.96
CA THR A 25 -9.43 7.53 -6.29
C THR A 25 -8.40 8.64 -6.50
N ALA A 26 -7.10 8.29 -6.48
CA ALA A 26 -6.01 9.20 -6.79
C ALA A 26 -6.02 9.69 -8.24
N ALA A 27 -6.20 8.81 -9.23
CA ALA A 27 -6.21 9.14 -10.65
C ALA A 27 -7.34 10.14 -11.00
N ALA A 28 -8.52 9.97 -10.38
CA ALA A 28 -9.62 10.92 -10.51
C ALA A 28 -9.27 12.33 -9.96
N GLN A 29 -8.37 12.41 -8.97
CA GLN A 29 -7.92 13.66 -8.35
C GLN A 29 -6.64 14.23 -8.97
N ALA A 30 -5.82 13.39 -9.62
CA ALA A 30 -4.54 13.73 -10.22
C ALA A 30 -4.67 14.48 -11.55
N ALA A 31 -5.84 14.45 -12.19
CA ALA A 31 -6.15 15.28 -13.36
C ALA A 31 -5.88 16.79 -13.13
N ASN A 32 -5.80 17.22 -11.87
CA ASN A 32 -5.54 18.60 -11.48
C ASN A 32 -4.05 18.94 -11.26
N TYR A 33 -3.11 17.98 -11.33
CA TYR A 33 -1.68 18.20 -11.03
C TYR A 33 -0.74 17.59 -12.11
N PRO A 34 -0.29 18.38 -13.10
CA PRO A 34 0.42 17.87 -14.29
C PRO A 34 1.89 17.45 -14.08
N PHE A 35 2.40 17.39 -12.84
CA PHE A 35 3.82 17.11 -12.54
C PHE A 35 4.05 15.83 -11.72
N CYS A 36 3.01 15.04 -11.44
CA CYS A 36 3.16 13.80 -10.68
C CYS A 36 3.67 12.66 -11.58
N THR A 37 4.92 12.22 -11.38
CA THR A 37 5.40 10.94 -11.93
C THR A 37 4.69 9.81 -11.18
N ILE A 38 3.84 9.06 -11.89
CA ILE A 38 3.19 7.86 -11.36
C ILE A 38 4.09 6.68 -11.69
N GLU A 39 4.91 6.25 -10.73
CA GLU A 39 5.51 4.93 -10.83
C GLU A 39 4.40 3.88 -10.75
N PRO A 40 4.45 2.78 -11.52
CA PRO A 40 3.32 1.84 -11.63
C PRO A 40 2.91 1.22 -10.29
N ASN A 41 3.82 1.18 -9.31
CA ASN A 41 3.59 0.64 -7.98
C ASN A 41 3.51 1.73 -6.90
N VAL A 42 3.41 3.01 -7.25
CA VAL A 42 3.27 4.12 -6.29
C VAL A 42 2.03 4.95 -6.61
N GLY A 43 1.16 5.14 -5.61
CA GLY A 43 -0.09 5.88 -5.71
C GLY A 43 -0.17 7.04 -4.73
N ASP A 44 -0.58 8.21 -5.18
CA ASP A 44 -0.70 9.41 -4.34
C ASP A 44 -2.16 9.74 -3.99
N VAL A 45 -2.55 9.51 -2.75
CA VAL A 45 -3.94 9.58 -2.29
C VAL A 45 -4.15 10.78 -1.36
N ALA A 46 -5.20 11.57 -1.63
CA ALA A 46 -5.60 12.64 -0.73
C ALA A 46 -6.19 12.09 0.57
N VAL A 47 -5.76 12.63 1.70
CA VAL A 47 -6.30 12.27 3.01
C VAL A 47 -7.67 12.92 3.18
N PRO A 48 -8.74 12.14 3.46
CA PRO A 48 -10.06 12.70 3.70
C PRO A 48 -10.05 13.63 4.92
N GLU A 49 -10.39 14.91 4.70
CA GLU A 49 -10.42 15.90 5.76
C GLU A 49 -11.72 16.74 5.69
N PRO A 50 -12.75 16.40 6.50
CA PRO A 50 -14.05 17.05 6.44
C PRO A 50 -14.06 18.51 6.92
N ARG A 51 -12.99 18.98 7.57
CA ARG A 51 -12.87 20.37 8.04
C ARG A 51 -12.44 21.33 6.94
N LEU A 52 -11.72 20.86 5.92
CA LEU A 52 -11.19 21.72 4.86
C LEU A 52 -12.27 22.54 4.13
N PRO A 53 -13.44 21.99 3.74
CA PRO A 53 -14.50 22.77 3.12
C PRO A 53 -15.04 23.89 4.02
N LYS A 54 -15.15 23.63 5.33
CA LYS A 54 -15.61 24.62 6.32
C LYS A 54 -14.60 25.77 6.45
N LEU A 55 -13.31 25.43 6.53
CA LEU A 55 -12.23 26.41 6.62
C LEU A 55 -12.14 27.26 5.35
N ALA A 56 -12.27 26.64 4.18
CA ALA A 56 -12.26 27.34 2.89
C ALA A 56 -13.43 28.32 2.75
N ALA A 57 -14.62 27.96 3.25
CA ALA A 57 -15.76 28.87 3.28
C ALA A 57 -15.54 30.09 4.18
N ILE A 58 -14.88 29.90 5.35
CA ILE A 58 -14.56 30.99 6.28
C ILE A 58 -13.48 31.91 5.71
N SER A 59 -12.41 31.33 5.16
CA SER A 59 -11.27 32.09 4.63
C SER A 59 -11.49 32.65 3.23
N LYS A 60 -12.54 32.17 2.53
CA LYS A 60 -12.79 32.42 1.10
C LYS A 60 -11.63 31.95 0.21
N SER A 61 -11.02 30.81 0.55
CA SER A 61 -9.94 30.23 -0.25
C SER A 61 -10.42 29.88 -1.65
N LYS A 62 -9.60 30.16 -2.67
CA LYS A 62 -9.87 29.81 -4.07
C LYS A 62 -9.74 28.31 -4.33
N GLU A 63 -8.93 27.62 -3.53
CA GLU A 63 -8.60 26.21 -3.71
C GLU A 63 -8.54 25.51 -2.34
N ILE A 64 -8.85 24.22 -2.34
CA ILE A 64 -8.67 23.33 -1.19
C ILE A 64 -7.59 22.32 -1.57
N ILE A 65 -6.46 22.38 -0.85
CA ILE A 65 -5.34 21.46 -1.04
C ILE A 65 -5.31 20.52 0.16
N PRO A 66 -5.73 19.24 0.00
CA PRO A 66 -5.67 18.28 1.08
C PRO A 66 -4.23 17.83 1.35
N ALA A 67 -3.98 17.32 2.55
CA ALA A 67 -2.77 16.53 2.82
C ALA A 67 -2.79 15.28 1.93
N ARG A 68 -1.61 14.84 1.50
CA ARG A 68 -1.44 13.73 0.57
C ARG A 68 -0.53 12.66 1.17
N MET A 69 -0.84 11.41 0.89
CA MET A 69 -0.10 10.23 1.35
C MET A 69 0.21 9.33 0.16
N GLN A 70 1.41 8.78 0.14
CA GLN A 70 1.86 7.85 -0.89
C GLN A 70 1.66 6.41 -0.42
N PHE A 71 1.11 5.57 -1.29
CA PHE A 71 1.05 4.13 -1.09
C PHE A 71 1.98 3.46 -2.09
N VAL A 72 2.74 2.47 -1.64
CA VAL A 72 3.64 1.67 -2.48
C VAL A 72 3.14 0.23 -2.45
N ASP A 73 2.80 -0.34 -3.60
CA ASP A 73 2.53 -1.78 -3.72
C ASP A 73 3.87 -2.52 -3.68
N ILE A 74 4.15 -3.16 -2.56
CA ILE A 74 5.39 -3.92 -2.40
C ILE A 74 5.11 -5.34 -2.88
N ALA A 75 5.90 -5.79 -3.85
CA ALA A 75 5.75 -7.11 -4.48
C ALA A 75 5.57 -8.21 -3.42
N GLY A 76 4.71 -9.19 -3.71
CA GLY A 76 4.31 -10.20 -2.74
C GLY A 76 5.50 -10.96 -2.15
N LEU A 77 5.58 -10.95 -0.83
CA LEU A 77 6.56 -11.72 -0.07
C LEU A 77 6.31 -13.22 -0.31
N VAL A 78 7.29 -13.92 -0.87
CA VAL A 78 7.30 -15.38 -0.96
C VAL A 78 8.19 -15.91 0.17
N LYS A 79 7.77 -16.99 0.84
CA LYS A 79 8.54 -17.65 1.88
C LYS A 79 9.97 -17.94 1.39
N GLY A 80 10.98 -17.49 2.13
CA GLY A 80 12.39 -17.63 1.75
C GLY A 80 12.96 -16.44 0.97
N ALA A 81 12.25 -15.29 0.89
CA ALA A 81 12.80 -14.05 0.34
C ALA A 81 14.13 -13.65 1.00
N SER A 82 14.24 -13.85 2.32
CA SER A 82 15.47 -13.65 3.12
C SER A 82 16.66 -14.54 2.73
N LYS A 83 16.46 -15.62 1.95
CA LYS A 83 17.54 -16.55 1.56
C LYS A 83 18.37 -16.09 0.35
N GLY A 84 18.08 -14.92 -0.22
CA GLY A 84 19.00 -14.25 -1.15
C GLY A 84 18.89 -14.64 -2.63
N GLU A 85 17.78 -15.22 -3.10
CA GLU A 85 17.55 -15.50 -4.54
C GLU A 85 17.24 -14.23 -5.38
N GLY A 86 17.73 -13.05 -4.95
CA GLY A 86 17.66 -11.78 -5.69
C GLY A 86 16.36 -10.99 -5.57
N LEU A 87 15.19 -11.66 -5.49
CA LEU A 87 13.88 -11.01 -5.35
C LEU A 87 13.63 -10.43 -3.94
N GLY A 88 14.19 -11.06 -2.90
CA GLY A 88 14.03 -10.58 -1.52
C GLY A 88 14.76 -9.26 -1.25
N ASN A 89 15.95 -9.05 -1.81
CA ASN A 89 16.70 -7.81 -1.55
C ASN A 89 16.02 -6.57 -2.16
N GLN A 90 15.37 -6.70 -3.33
CA GLN A 90 14.60 -5.61 -3.92
C GLN A 90 13.34 -5.30 -3.10
N PHE A 91 12.69 -6.33 -2.57
CA PHE A 91 11.57 -6.17 -1.64
C PHE A 91 11.98 -5.41 -0.37
N LEU A 92 13.10 -5.77 0.24
CA LEU A 92 13.61 -5.13 1.45
C LEU A 92 14.11 -3.71 1.21
N ALA A 93 14.71 -3.44 0.05
CA ALA A 93 15.05 -2.09 -0.36
C ALA A 93 13.79 -1.20 -0.43
N ASN A 94 12.70 -1.70 -1.03
CA ASN A 94 11.44 -0.96 -1.11
C ASN A 94 10.81 -0.72 0.27
N ILE A 95 10.93 -1.65 1.21
CA ILE A 95 10.41 -1.45 2.58
C ILE A 95 11.22 -0.42 3.36
N ARG A 96 12.54 -0.34 3.15
CA ARG A 96 13.37 0.67 3.83
C ARG A 96 13.08 2.10 3.36
N GLU A 97 12.41 2.25 2.22
CA GLU A 97 12.03 3.53 1.62
C GLU A 97 10.62 4.01 2.05
N VAL A 98 9.90 3.28 2.92
CA VAL A 98 8.58 3.67 3.43
C VAL A 98 8.61 4.07 4.90
N ASP A 99 7.70 4.96 5.31
CA ASP A 99 7.57 5.46 6.68
C ASP A 99 6.67 4.55 7.54
N ALA A 100 5.75 3.80 6.90
CA ALA A 100 4.84 2.88 7.55
C ALA A 100 4.55 1.66 6.69
N VAL A 101 4.19 0.55 7.34
CA VAL A 101 3.83 -0.71 6.69
C VAL A 101 2.36 -1.03 6.94
N VAL A 102 1.63 -1.35 5.87
CA VAL A 102 0.23 -1.76 5.88
C VAL A 102 0.15 -3.25 5.60
N TYR A 103 -0.22 -4.04 6.60
CA TYR A 103 -0.38 -5.48 6.47
C TYR A 103 -1.75 -5.81 5.90
N VAL A 104 -1.77 -6.51 4.76
CA VAL A 104 -2.99 -7.05 4.16
C VAL A 104 -3.05 -8.54 4.46
N LEU A 105 -3.98 -8.91 5.32
CA LEU A 105 -4.21 -10.29 5.77
C LEU A 105 -5.52 -10.81 5.18
N ARG A 106 -5.53 -12.07 4.72
CA ARG A 106 -6.71 -12.69 4.15
C ARG A 106 -7.62 -13.21 5.25
N CYS A 107 -8.83 -12.66 5.33
CA CYS A 107 -9.88 -13.09 6.26
C CYS A 107 -11.15 -13.59 5.55
N PHE A 108 -11.00 -14.10 4.31
CA PHE A 108 -12.11 -14.60 3.51
C PHE A 108 -11.77 -15.95 2.88
N ILE A 109 -12.78 -16.81 2.72
CA ILE A 109 -12.71 -18.10 2.04
C ILE A 109 -13.29 -17.91 0.63
N ASP A 110 -12.58 -18.40 -0.37
CA ASP A 110 -12.99 -18.37 -1.77
C ASP A 110 -12.33 -19.57 -2.46
N ASP A 111 -13.16 -20.44 -3.03
CA ASP A 111 -12.74 -21.70 -3.67
C ASP A 111 -11.96 -21.46 -4.96
N ASP A 112 -12.15 -20.30 -5.61
CA ASP A 112 -11.43 -19.91 -6.82
C ASP A 112 -10.06 -19.26 -6.50
N VAL A 113 -9.77 -19.01 -5.22
CA VAL A 113 -8.55 -18.31 -4.78
C VAL A 113 -7.69 -19.21 -3.88
N THR A 114 -6.65 -19.79 -4.47
CA THR A 114 -5.69 -20.65 -3.74
C THR A 114 -4.86 -19.87 -2.72
N HIS A 115 -4.75 -20.38 -1.49
CA HIS A 115 -3.83 -19.89 -0.48
C HIS A 115 -2.49 -20.64 -0.52
N VAL A 116 -1.37 -19.95 -0.28
CA VAL A 116 -0.02 -20.54 -0.36
C VAL A 116 0.22 -21.69 0.62
N SER A 117 -0.46 -21.69 1.76
CA SER A 117 -0.39 -22.77 2.77
C SER A 117 -1.54 -23.77 2.66
N GLY A 118 -2.41 -23.65 1.65
CA GLY A 118 -3.62 -24.48 1.49
C GLY A 118 -4.73 -24.22 2.52
N ARG A 119 -4.53 -23.28 3.45
CA ARG A 119 -5.51 -22.85 4.44
C ARG A 119 -5.45 -21.35 4.65
N VAL A 120 -6.57 -20.71 4.96
CA VAL A 120 -6.61 -19.29 5.31
C VAL A 120 -6.41 -19.16 6.82
N ASP A 121 -5.33 -18.48 7.24
CA ASP A 121 -4.96 -18.30 8.64
C ASP A 121 -4.22 -16.96 8.81
N PRO A 122 -4.95 -15.85 9.03
CA PRO A 122 -4.37 -14.51 8.99
C PRO A 122 -3.32 -14.25 10.06
N ILE A 123 -3.38 -14.97 11.20
CA ILE A 123 -2.39 -14.86 12.27
C ILE A 123 -1.08 -15.52 11.85
N ALA A 124 -1.15 -16.75 11.33
CA ALA A 124 0.05 -17.41 10.79
C ALA A 124 0.64 -16.63 9.61
N ASP A 125 -0.19 -16.04 8.75
CA ASP A 125 0.26 -15.21 7.64
C ASP A 125 0.98 -13.95 8.12
N PHE A 126 0.46 -13.29 9.16
CA PHE A 126 1.11 -12.17 9.82
C PHE A 126 2.49 -12.58 10.38
N GLU A 127 2.56 -13.68 11.11
CA GLU A 127 3.81 -14.19 11.68
C GLU A 127 4.87 -14.50 10.61
N ILE A 128 4.45 -15.06 9.46
CA ILE A 128 5.35 -15.31 8.32
C ILE A 128 5.92 -13.99 7.78
N VAL A 129 5.05 -13.00 7.53
CA VAL A 129 5.49 -11.71 7.00
C VAL A 129 6.41 -11.02 8.01
N GLU A 130 6.02 -10.98 9.28
CA GLU A 130 6.79 -10.36 10.35
C GLU A 130 8.18 -11.01 10.50
N THR A 131 8.25 -12.34 10.45
CA THR A 131 9.51 -13.08 10.55
C THR A 131 10.46 -12.73 9.39
N GLU A 132 9.95 -12.67 8.17
CA GLU A 132 10.78 -12.33 7.00
C GLU A 132 11.24 -10.86 7.02
N LEU A 133 10.45 -9.95 7.63
CA LEU A 133 10.87 -8.56 7.86
C LEU A 133 11.93 -8.45 8.97
N MET A 134 11.88 -9.30 10.00
CA MET A 134 12.89 -9.34 11.06
C MET A 134 14.23 -9.93 10.62
N LEU A 135 14.21 -10.86 9.66
CA LEU A 135 15.42 -11.53 9.13
C LEU A 135 16.21 -10.68 8.13
N ALA A 136 15.67 -9.52 7.75
CA ALA A 136 16.12 -8.66 6.66
C ALA A 136 16.89 -7.41 7.10
#